data_AF-A0A7C3KB37-F1
#
_entry.id   AF-A0A7C3KB37-F1
#
_cell.length_a   1.000
_cell.length_b   1.000
_cell.length_c   1.000
_cell.angle_alpha   90.00
_cell.angle_beta   90.00
_cell.angle_gamma   90.00
#
_symmetry.space_group_name_H-M   'P 1'
#
loop_
_entity.id
_entity.type
_entity.pdbx_description
1 polymer ?
#
loop_
_entity_poly.entity_id
_entity_poly.type
_entity_poly.pdbx_seq_one_letter_code
_entity_poly.pdbx_strand_id
1 'polypeptide(L)'
;MGRKVGAGDERERTKVMKSLRAMAAWWAMCASVTAVASGCGRSTIGDPLATEFDPADPVAKANFWHELPGRSAVSNNEGIHGVLSLVEDNAAPVTYEDRVRHLKELGWISEKFDEPADMAMRRGTLAEILAHALEIKGGVMMQLTDKHPRYATRELVYLGVMGDGTDNQVISGLDYVGVISKAQDYLTLKQMGRVDKVDRVRVPPVGAVKPMEELPSIEETPAVPGESEEAPEVQPPVPERPAQDVPPA
;
A
#
# COMPACT_ATOMS: atom_id res chain seq x y z
N MET A 1 -23.93 73.53 45.05
CA MET A 1 -22.70 72.72 45.14
C MET A 1 -22.59 71.85 43.88
N GLY A 2 -21.92 72.36 42.84
CA GLY A 2 -21.74 71.65 41.56
C GLY A 2 -20.41 70.89 41.57
N ARG A 3 -20.46 69.56 41.50
CA ARG A 3 -19.29 68.68 41.43
C ARG A 3 -18.79 68.67 39.99
N LYS A 4 -17.64 69.30 39.71
CA LYS A 4 -16.98 69.24 38.39
C LYS A 4 -16.53 67.80 38.13
N VAL A 5 -17.19 67.12 37.19
CA VAL A 5 -16.75 65.82 36.67
C VAL A 5 -15.57 66.07 35.73
N GLY A 6 -14.42 65.51 36.07
CA GLY A 6 -13.15 65.77 35.40
C GLY A 6 -13.03 65.04 34.06
N ALA A 7 -12.59 65.76 33.03
CA ALA A 7 -12.33 65.29 31.66
C ALA A 7 -11.18 64.26 31.51
N GLY A 8 -10.75 63.63 32.61
CA GLY A 8 -9.67 62.63 32.63
C GLY A 8 -10.14 61.21 32.28
N ASP A 9 -11.40 60.89 32.57
CA ASP A 9 -11.95 59.51 32.47
C ASP A 9 -12.13 59.04 31.01
N GLU A 10 -12.30 59.95 30.06
CA GLU A 10 -12.61 59.59 28.68
C GLU A 10 -11.39 59.12 27.85
N ARG A 11 -10.18 59.57 28.23
CA ARG A 11 -8.94 59.14 27.56
C ARG A 11 -8.50 57.73 27.97
N GLU A 12 -8.82 57.28 29.18
CA GLU A 12 -8.49 55.91 29.60
C GLU A 12 -9.40 54.87 28.94
N ARG A 13 -10.69 55.17 28.80
CA ARG A 13 -11.67 54.27 28.15
C ARG A 13 -11.29 53.95 26.69
N THR A 14 -10.76 54.92 25.96
CA THR A 14 -10.36 54.71 24.55
C THR A 14 -9.10 53.87 24.39
N LYS A 15 -8.19 53.84 25.37
CA LYS A 15 -7.02 52.96 25.35
C LYS A 15 -7.41 51.50 25.64
N VAL A 16 -8.27 51.28 26.63
CA VAL A 16 -8.74 49.93 27.01
C VAL A 16 -9.56 49.28 25.88
N MET A 17 -10.37 50.04 25.15
CA MET A 17 -11.12 49.49 24.01
C MET A 17 -10.22 49.12 22.80
N LYS A 18 -9.07 49.79 22.62
CA LYS A 18 -8.13 49.45 21.53
C LYS A 18 -7.33 48.18 21.85
N SER A 19 -6.93 47.94 23.10
CA SER A 19 -6.22 46.72 23.49
C SER A 19 -7.10 45.46 23.42
N LEU A 20 -8.39 45.57 23.78
CA LEU A 20 -9.35 44.46 23.67
C LEU A 20 -9.61 44.02 22.21
N ARG A 21 -9.69 44.98 21.28
CA ARG A 21 -9.87 44.67 19.84
C ARG A 21 -8.62 44.02 19.23
N ALA A 22 -7.42 44.44 19.64
CA ALA A 22 -6.18 43.83 19.20
C ALA A 22 -6.03 42.38 19.72
N MET A 23 -6.39 42.12 20.98
CA MET A 23 -6.39 40.76 21.54
C MET A 23 -7.41 39.85 20.86
N ALA A 24 -8.62 40.34 20.56
CA ALA A 24 -9.63 39.54 19.85
C ALA A 24 -9.21 39.18 18.42
N ALA A 25 -8.54 40.09 17.70
CA ALA A 25 -8.02 39.82 16.36
C ALA A 25 -6.89 38.77 16.38
N TRP A 26 -6.00 38.82 17.38
CA TRP A 26 -4.92 37.84 17.53
C TRP A 26 -5.45 36.44 17.87
N TRP A 27 -6.48 36.35 18.72
CA TRP A 27 -7.16 35.09 19.02
C TRP A 27 -7.88 34.49 17.81
N ALA A 28 -8.57 35.31 17.01
CA ALA A 28 -9.24 34.86 15.79
C ALA A 28 -8.24 34.37 14.73
N MET A 29 -7.06 35.00 14.64
CA MET A 29 -6.00 34.58 13.73
C MET A 29 -5.37 33.24 14.16
N CYS A 30 -5.11 33.03 15.45
CA CYS A 30 -4.62 31.75 15.96
C CYS A 30 -5.66 30.62 15.78
N ALA A 31 -6.95 30.88 15.98
CA ALA A 31 -8.00 29.88 15.77
C ALA A 31 -8.14 29.46 14.30
N SER A 32 -7.85 30.36 13.36
CA SER A 32 -7.94 30.10 11.92
C SER A 32 -6.79 29.23 11.40
N VAL A 33 -5.60 29.28 12.03
CA VAL A 33 -4.44 28.45 11.63
C VAL A 33 -4.61 26.98 12.04
N THR A 34 -5.37 26.69 13.10
CA THR A 34 -5.55 25.31 13.59
C THR A 34 -6.46 24.46 12.70
N ALA A 35 -7.38 25.08 11.95
CA ALA A 35 -8.37 24.34 11.15
C ALA A 35 -7.81 23.72 9.85
N VAL A 36 -6.63 24.15 9.38
CA VAL A 36 -5.99 23.61 8.17
C VAL A 36 -5.02 22.46 8.49
N ALA A 37 -4.76 22.18 9.77
CA ALA A 37 -3.90 21.09 10.21
C ALA A 37 -4.64 19.75 10.37
N SER A 38 -5.90 19.65 9.93
CA SER A 38 -6.59 18.37 9.73
C SER A 38 -5.98 17.68 8.50
N GLY A 39 -4.77 17.16 8.66
CA GLY A 39 -4.04 16.45 7.62
C GLY A 39 -4.88 15.33 7.03
N CYS A 40 -4.66 15.05 5.74
CA CYS A 40 -5.21 13.88 5.06
C CYS A 40 -4.72 12.62 5.78
N GLY A 41 -5.50 12.18 6.77
CA GLY A 41 -5.26 10.95 7.50
C GLY A 41 -5.33 9.79 6.51
N ARG A 42 -4.40 8.86 6.67
CA ARG A 42 -4.39 7.61 5.90
C ARG A 42 -5.60 6.76 6.32
N SER A 43 -6.23 6.09 5.37
CA SER A 43 -7.39 5.23 5.66
C SER A 43 -6.99 4.03 6.50
N THR A 44 -7.79 3.71 7.51
CA THR A 44 -7.78 2.42 8.18
C THR A 44 -8.68 1.44 7.43
N ILE A 45 -8.34 0.15 7.49
CA ILE A 45 -9.07 -0.93 6.83
C ILE A 45 -9.89 -1.63 7.91
N GLY A 46 -11.22 -1.50 7.82
CA GLY A 46 -12.13 -1.98 8.87
C GLY A 46 -12.26 -3.51 8.96
N ASP A 47 -11.90 -4.22 7.90
CA ASP A 47 -12.02 -5.69 7.81
C ASP A 47 -10.77 -6.27 7.16
N PRO A 48 -9.62 -6.34 7.87
CA PRO A 48 -8.37 -6.91 7.35
C PRO A 48 -8.49 -8.42 7.14
N LEU A 49 -7.79 -8.95 6.15
CA LEU A 49 -7.70 -10.40 5.92
C LEU A 49 -7.02 -11.08 7.11
N ALA A 50 -7.43 -12.31 7.39
CA ALA A 50 -6.79 -13.13 8.41
C ALA A 50 -5.36 -13.47 7.98
N THR A 51 -4.37 -13.02 8.75
CA THR A 51 -2.94 -13.35 8.57
C THR A 51 -2.40 -14.27 9.66
N GLU A 52 -3.20 -14.54 10.70
CA GLU A 52 -2.85 -15.34 11.87
C GLU A 52 -3.29 -16.80 11.70
N PHE A 53 -2.97 -17.37 10.54
CA PHE A 53 -3.17 -18.80 10.29
C PHE A 53 -1.86 -19.56 10.45
N ASP A 54 -1.98 -20.88 10.68
CA ASP A 54 -0.82 -21.77 10.76
C ASP A 54 -0.03 -21.70 9.44
N PRO A 55 1.28 -21.36 9.45
CA PRO A 55 2.10 -21.36 8.24
C PRO A 55 2.11 -22.70 7.49
N ALA A 56 1.84 -23.80 8.21
CA ALA A 56 1.72 -25.16 7.67
C ALA A 56 0.35 -25.45 7.04
N ASP A 57 -0.62 -24.54 7.12
CA ASP A 57 -1.92 -24.65 6.44
C ASP A 57 -1.84 -24.07 5.01
N PRO A 58 -1.70 -24.92 3.97
CA PRO A 58 -1.63 -24.44 2.60
C PRO A 58 -2.96 -23.88 2.09
N VAL A 59 -4.09 -24.26 2.69
CA VAL A 59 -5.42 -23.77 2.28
C VAL A 59 -5.62 -22.34 2.75
N ALA A 60 -5.31 -22.05 4.02
CA ALA A 60 -5.37 -20.68 4.53
C ALA A 60 -4.41 -19.76 3.76
N LYS A 61 -3.20 -20.23 3.46
CA LYS A 61 -2.23 -19.50 2.63
C LYS A 61 -2.76 -19.23 1.21
N ALA A 62 -3.36 -20.23 0.57
CA ALA A 62 -3.95 -20.06 -0.76
C ALA A 62 -5.13 -19.07 -0.75
N ASN A 63 -6.00 -19.14 0.27
CA ASN A 63 -7.13 -18.22 0.43
C ASN A 63 -6.66 -16.78 0.61
N PHE A 64 -5.62 -16.55 1.44
CA PHE A 64 -5.02 -15.23 1.61
C PHE A 64 -4.62 -14.61 0.27
N TRP A 65 -3.89 -15.35 -0.57
CA TRP A 65 -3.47 -14.87 -1.90
C TRP A 65 -4.63 -14.73 -2.89
N HIS A 66 -5.68 -15.54 -2.75
CA HIS A 66 -6.86 -15.49 -3.62
C HIS A 66 -7.75 -14.27 -3.32
N GLU A 67 -7.88 -13.88 -2.05
CA GLU A 67 -8.73 -12.76 -1.62
C GLU A 67 -8.05 -11.40 -1.81
N LEU A 68 -6.72 -11.35 -1.75
CA LEU A 68 -5.94 -10.12 -1.79
C LEU A 68 -6.21 -9.22 -3.01
N PRO A 69 -6.29 -9.74 -4.27
CA PRO A 69 -6.56 -8.92 -5.45
C PRO A 69 -7.88 -8.13 -5.39
N GLY A 70 -8.88 -8.62 -4.64
CA GLY A 70 -10.18 -7.95 -4.49
C GLY A 70 -10.16 -6.74 -3.56
N ARG A 71 -9.03 -6.46 -2.91
CA ARG A 71 -8.90 -5.42 -1.87
C ARG A 71 -8.63 -4.06 -2.51
N SER A 72 -9.38 -3.05 -2.09
CA SER A 72 -9.15 -1.65 -2.50
C SER A 72 -7.85 -1.09 -1.94
N ALA A 73 -7.42 -1.58 -0.78
CA ALA A 73 -6.15 -1.28 -0.14
C ALA A 73 -5.66 -2.49 0.67
N VAL A 74 -4.34 -2.69 0.71
CA VAL A 74 -3.70 -3.70 1.56
C VAL A 74 -3.38 -3.07 2.92
N SER A 75 -3.62 -3.77 4.03
CA SER A 75 -3.22 -3.30 5.38
C SER A 75 -1.73 -3.50 5.64
N ASN A 76 -1.15 -2.79 6.59
CA ASN A 76 0.24 -3.00 6.99
C ASN A 76 0.50 -4.46 7.38
N ASN A 77 -0.45 -5.07 8.10
CA ASN A 77 -0.33 -6.48 8.51
C ASN A 77 -0.37 -7.45 7.32
N GLU A 78 -1.34 -7.30 6.42
CA GLU A 78 -1.43 -8.09 5.18
C GLU A 78 -0.16 -7.94 4.34
N GLY A 79 0.31 -6.70 4.18
CA GLY A 79 1.46 -6.37 3.36
C GLY A 79 2.78 -6.90 3.89
N ILE A 80 3.00 -6.84 5.21
CA ILE A 80 4.18 -7.41 5.85
C ILE A 80 4.12 -8.95 5.83
N HIS A 81 2.94 -9.53 6.11
CA HIS A 81 2.74 -10.97 6.06
C HIS A 81 3.08 -11.54 4.68
N GLY A 82 2.59 -10.93 3.60
CA GLY A 82 2.84 -11.39 2.24
C GLY A 82 4.32 -11.30 1.83
N VAL A 83 5.05 -10.26 2.26
CA VAL A 83 6.50 -10.14 1.98
C VAL A 83 7.30 -11.18 2.75
N LEU A 84 7.02 -11.37 4.04
CA LEU A 84 7.69 -12.42 4.82
C LEU A 84 7.40 -13.81 4.23
N SER A 85 6.16 -14.07 3.82
CA SER A 85 5.78 -15.34 3.17
C SER A 85 6.46 -15.57 1.81
N LEU A 86 6.92 -14.51 1.15
CA LEU A 86 7.66 -14.62 -0.11
C LEU A 86 9.11 -15.06 0.12
N VAL A 87 9.74 -14.58 1.19
CA VAL A 87 11.19 -14.72 1.41
C VAL A 87 11.57 -15.73 2.50
N GLU A 88 10.62 -16.10 3.35
CA GLU A 88 10.79 -17.08 4.41
C GLU A 88 9.88 -18.27 4.18
N ASP A 89 10.46 -19.48 4.17
CA ASP A 89 9.72 -20.66 3.73
C ASP A 89 8.57 -21.04 4.69
N ASN A 90 8.72 -20.96 6.03
CA ASN A 90 7.66 -21.34 6.99
C ASN A 90 7.82 -20.80 8.44
N ALA A 91 8.77 -19.91 8.73
CA ALA A 91 9.06 -19.46 10.10
C ALA A 91 8.55 -18.04 10.43
N ALA A 92 7.69 -17.48 9.56
CA ALA A 92 7.24 -16.12 9.71
C ALA A 92 6.49 -15.95 11.06
N PRO A 93 6.77 -14.89 11.83
CA PRO A 93 6.07 -14.62 13.07
C PRO A 93 4.56 -14.51 12.83
N VAL A 94 3.73 -15.00 13.75
CA VAL A 94 2.27 -15.11 13.55
C VAL A 94 1.59 -13.73 13.65
N THR A 95 1.89 -12.98 14.69
CA THR A 95 1.24 -11.70 15.02
C THR A 95 1.88 -10.52 14.29
N TYR A 96 1.12 -9.43 14.13
CA TYR A 96 1.64 -8.20 13.51
C TYR A 96 2.85 -7.63 14.26
N GLU A 97 2.76 -7.54 15.58
CA GLU A 97 3.81 -6.97 16.43
C GLU A 97 5.10 -7.79 16.33
N ASP A 98 4.99 -9.12 16.29
CA ASP A 98 6.15 -9.98 16.13
C ASP A 98 6.77 -9.84 14.73
N ARG A 99 5.96 -9.69 13.68
CA ARG A 99 6.46 -9.41 12.31
C ARG A 99 7.19 -8.07 12.24
N VAL A 100 6.65 -7.02 12.84
CA VAL A 100 7.31 -5.70 12.87
C VAL A 100 8.62 -5.78 13.64
N ARG A 101 8.63 -6.45 14.82
CA ARG A 101 9.85 -6.67 15.59
C ARG A 101 10.90 -7.42 14.77
N HIS A 102 10.49 -8.49 14.10
CA HIS A 102 11.36 -9.29 13.23
C HIS A 102 11.94 -8.46 12.07
N LEU A 103 11.12 -7.65 11.39
CA LEU A 103 11.61 -6.77 10.33
C LEU A 103 12.61 -5.72 10.84
N LYS A 104 12.46 -5.22 12.07
CA LYS A 104 13.43 -4.32 12.70
C LYS A 104 14.73 -5.03 13.03
N GLU A 105 14.66 -6.23 13.58
CA GLU A 105 15.84 -7.07 13.87
C GLU A 105 16.65 -7.39 12.61
N LEU A 106 15.97 -7.59 11.48
CA LEU A 106 16.59 -7.77 10.17
C LEU A 106 17.12 -6.47 9.55
N GLY A 107 16.76 -5.30 10.09
CA GLY A 107 17.06 -3.99 9.51
C GLY A 107 16.38 -3.78 8.16
N TRP A 108 15.17 -4.33 7.96
CA TRP A 108 14.40 -4.20 6.72
C TRP A 108 13.41 -3.03 6.75
N ILE A 109 13.22 -2.45 7.93
CA ILE A 109 12.38 -1.28 8.14
C ILE A 109 12.99 -0.41 9.24
N SER A 110 12.73 0.89 9.18
CA SER A 110 13.12 1.84 10.23
C SER A 110 12.77 1.38 11.65
N GLU A 111 13.71 1.52 12.58
CA GLU A 111 13.52 1.33 14.03
C GLU A 111 12.35 2.14 14.60
N LYS A 112 12.08 3.29 13.98
CA LYS A 112 11.00 4.21 14.39
C LYS A 112 9.64 3.85 13.80
N PHE A 113 9.53 2.79 13.01
CA PHE A 113 8.26 2.36 12.45
C PHE A 113 7.30 1.95 13.57
N ASP A 114 6.16 2.65 13.66
CA ASP A 114 5.14 2.50 14.69
C ASP A 114 3.71 2.54 14.12
N GLU A 115 3.57 2.26 12.82
CA GLU A 115 2.25 2.28 12.18
C GLU A 115 1.38 1.10 12.66
N PRO A 116 0.05 1.29 12.80
CA PRO A 116 -0.83 0.24 13.26
C PRO A 116 -1.13 -0.79 12.15
N ALA A 117 -1.53 -1.99 12.57
CA ALA A 117 -1.77 -3.16 11.72
C ALA A 117 -2.81 -2.91 10.62
N ASP A 118 -3.90 -2.22 10.96
CA ASP A 118 -5.08 -1.96 10.15
C ASP A 118 -4.92 -0.74 9.21
N MET A 119 -3.81 -0.01 9.30
CA MET A 119 -3.56 1.13 8.43
C MET A 119 -3.17 0.68 7.01
N ALA A 120 -3.78 1.29 5.99
CA ALA A 120 -3.62 0.88 4.60
C ALA A 120 -2.20 1.07 4.07
N MET A 121 -1.39 0.04 3.83
CA MET A 121 0.03 0.06 3.45
C MET A 121 0.42 1.12 2.40
N ARG A 122 1.47 1.89 2.69
CA ARG A 122 2.12 2.79 1.73
C ARG A 122 3.05 2.01 0.82
N ARG A 123 3.11 2.43 -0.44
CA ARG A 123 4.05 1.89 -1.43
C ARG A 123 5.50 2.05 -0.99
N GLY A 124 5.83 3.15 -0.33
CA GLY A 124 7.16 3.42 0.21
C GLY A 124 7.59 2.40 1.28
N THR A 125 6.68 2.07 2.20
CA THR A 125 6.92 1.05 3.24
C THR A 125 7.15 -0.32 2.60
N LEU A 126 6.30 -0.71 1.65
CA LEU A 126 6.49 -1.95 0.90
C LEU A 126 7.83 -1.97 0.15
N ALA A 127 8.18 -0.84 -0.48
CA ALA A 127 9.38 -0.72 -1.27
C ALA A 127 10.66 -0.83 -0.42
N GLU A 128 10.68 -0.19 0.75
CA GLU A 128 11.77 -0.31 1.73
C GLU A 128 12.00 -1.79 2.09
N ILE A 129 10.95 -2.47 2.57
CA ILE A 129 11.03 -3.88 2.98
C ILE A 129 11.50 -4.77 1.82
N LEU A 130 10.90 -4.65 0.64
CA LEU A 130 11.29 -5.46 -0.53
C LEU A 130 12.73 -5.17 -0.97
N ALA A 131 13.17 -3.91 -0.94
CA ALA A 131 14.53 -3.59 -1.31
C ALA A 131 15.58 -4.20 -0.36
N HIS A 132 15.24 -4.34 0.91
CA HIS A 132 16.04 -5.09 1.86
C HIS A 132 15.98 -6.60 1.61
N ALA A 133 14.78 -7.16 1.54
CA ALA A 133 14.55 -8.60 1.38
C ALA A 133 15.15 -9.17 0.09
N LEU A 134 15.10 -8.41 -1.02
CA LEU A 134 15.68 -8.79 -2.31
C LEU A 134 17.18 -8.48 -2.42
N GLU A 135 17.76 -7.81 -1.42
CA GLU A 135 19.13 -7.29 -1.39
C GLU A 135 19.45 -6.37 -2.58
N ILE A 136 18.49 -5.54 -2.99
CA ILE A 136 18.70 -4.56 -4.05
C ILE A 136 19.65 -3.48 -3.54
N LYS A 137 20.79 -3.33 -4.23
CA LYS A 137 21.80 -2.30 -3.90
C LYS A 137 21.32 -0.91 -4.29
N GLY A 138 20.68 -0.82 -5.45
CA GLY A 138 20.22 0.41 -6.07
C GLY A 138 21.32 1.45 -6.31
N GLY A 139 20.88 2.66 -6.66
CA GLY A 139 21.78 3.80 -6.88
C GLY A 139 22.49 4.31 -5.61
N VAL A 140 23.49 5.17 -5.79
CA VAL A 140 24.32 5.73 -4.69
C VAL A 140 23.48 6.35 -3.58
N MET A 141 22.42 7.10 -3.93
CA MET A 141 21.56 7.73 -2.92
C MET A 141 20.85 6.72 -2.02
N MET A 142 20.46 5.57 -2.57
CA MET A 142 19.81 4.50 -1.83
C MET A 142 20.78 3.85 -0.84
N GLN A 143 22.05 3.67 -1.23
CA GLN A 143 23.10 3.13 -0.36
C GLN A 143 23.49 4.10 0.77
N LEU A 144 23.47 5.41 0.50
CA LEU A 144 23.78 6.43 1.50
C LEU A 144 22.65 6.70 2.50
N THR A 145 21.42 6.36 2.15
CA THR A 145 20.22 6.64 2.96
C THR A 145 19.55 5.39 3.50
N ASP A 146 20.29 4.27 3.53
CA ASP A 146 19.80 2.98 4.04
C ASP A 146 18.44 2.59 3.44
N LYS A 147 18.35 2.67 2.11
CA LYS A 147 17.15 2.31 1.33
C LYS A 147 15.87 3.01 1.76
N HIS A 148 15.97 4.26 2.22
CA HIS A 148 14.83 5.12 2.56
C HIS A 148 13.66 5.00 1.54
N PRO A 149 12.38 4.94 1.98
CA PRO A 149 11.20 4.65 1.17
C PRO A 149 11.15 5.29 -0.21
N ARG A 150 11.43 6.60 -0.28
CA ARG A 150 11.47 7.38 -1.52
C ARG A 150 12.44 6.82 -2.56
N TYR A 151 13.65 6.42 -2.16
CA TYR A 151 14.66 5.91 -3.09
C TYR A 151 14.42 4.45 -3.43
N ALA A 152 14.01 3.63 -2.45
CA ALA A 152 13.61 2.25 -2.70
C ALA A 152 12.46 2.15 -3.70
N THR A 153 11.44 3.00 -3.57
CA THR A 153 10.30 3.04 -4.51
C THR A 153 10.78 3.32 -5.94
N ARG A 154 11.64 4.34 -6.13
CA ARG A 154 12.16 4.69 -7.45
C ARG A 154 13.01 3.59 -8.05
N GLU A 155 13.78 2.90 -7.22
CA GLU A 155 14.61 1.78 -7.68
C GLU A 155 13.74 0.59 -8.10
N LEU A 156 12.72 0.23 -7.32
CA LEU A 156 11.80 -0.85 -7.69
C LEU A 156 10.95 -0.52 -8.92
N VAL A 157 10.60 0.75 -9.12
CA VAL A 157 9.98 1.23 -10.38
C VAL A 157 10.95 1.06 -11.54
N TYR A 158 12.21 1.46 -11.37
CA TYR A 158 13.24 1.33 -12.40
C TYR A 158 13.52 -0.14 -12.78
N LEU A 159 13.55 -1.04 -11.80
CA LEU A 159 13.68 -2.48 -12.00
C LEU A 159 12.39 -3.13 -12.56
N GLY A 160 11.31 -2.37 -12.71
CA GLY A 160 10.02 -2.85 -13.19
C GLY A 160 9.24 -3.71 -12.20
N VAL A 161 9.75 -3.90 -10.98
CA VAL A 161 9.11 -4.65 -9.89
C VAL A 161 7.85 -3.94 -9.40
N MET A 162 7.88 -2.61 -9.30
CA MET A 162 6.72 -1.78 -8.98
C MET A 162 6.29 -0.92 -10.18
N GLY A 163 5.00 -0.60 -10.28
CA GLY A 163 4.50 0.38 -11.27
C GLY A 163 4.88 1.83 -10.91
N ASP A 164 4.55 2.81 -11.74
CA ASP A 164 4.80 4.22 -11.43
C ASP A 164 3.95 4.73 -10.25
N GLY A 165 4.44 5.74 -9.53
CA GLY A 165 3.70 6.50 -8.51
C GLY A 165 4.57 6.94 -7.33
N THR A 166 3.94 7.38 -6.24
CA THR A 166 4.65 7.98 -5.11
C THR A 166 4.79 7.03 -3.93
N ASP A 167 5.81 7.23 -3.10
CA ASP A 167 6.08 6.47 -1.88
C ASP A 167 4.97 6.63 -0.83
N ASN A 168 4.27 7.76 -0.82
CA ASN A 168 3.17 8.02 0.11
C ASN A 168 1.80 7.51 -0.38
N GLN A 169 1.72 6.97 -1.59
CA GLN A 169 0.49 6.41 -2.13
C GLN A 169 0.15 5.08 -1.44
N VAL A 170 -1.14 4.82 -1.24
CA VAL A 170 -1.64 3.52 -0.76
C VAL A 170 -1.57 2.50 -1.90
N ILE A 171 -1.24 1.24 -1.58
CA ILE A 171 -1.22 0.15 -2.55
C ILE A 171 -2.52 -0.64 -2.54
N SER A 172 -3.09 -0.87 -3.73
CA SER A 172 -4.26 -1.74 -3.91
C SER A 172 -3.87 -3.22 -3.79
N GLY A 173 -4.84 -4.09 -3.53
CA GLY A 173 -4.61 -5.53 -3.46
C GLY A 173 -4.07 -6.13 -4.76
N LEU A 174 -4.66 -5.73 -5.89
CA LEU A 174 -4.23 -6.17 -7.22
C LEU A 174 -2.80 -5.72 -7.54
N ASP A 175 -2.48 -4.43 -7.27
CA ASP A 175 -1.13 -3.92 -7.49
C ASP A 175 -0.11 -4.63 -6.60
N TYR A 176 -0.46 -4.88 -5.33
CA TYR A 176 0.38 -5.60 -4.39
C TYR A 176 0.73 -7.00 -4.89
N VAL A 177 -0.27 -7.80 -5.30
CA VAL A 177 -0.01 -9.15 -5.84
C VAL A 177 0.88 -9.08 -7.08
N GLY A 178 0.64 -8.12 -7.98
CA GLY A 178 1.52 -7.90 -9.14
C GLY A 178 2.97 -7.57 -8.76
N VAL A 179 3.18 -6.78 -7.70
CA VAL A 179 4.51 -6.46 -7.17
C VAL A 179 5.18 -7.71 -6.58
N ILE A 180 4.45 -8.51 -5.80
CA ILE A 180 4.98 -9.75 -5.20
C ILE A 180 5.37 -10.77 -6.28
N SER A 181 4.54 -10.97 -7.32
CA SER A 181 4.89 -11.87 -8.42
C SER A 181 6.19 -11.46 -9.10
N LYS A 182 6.38 -10.17 -9.37
CA LYS A 182 7.63 -9.66 -9.97
C LYS A 182 8.83 -9.75 -9.01
N ALA A 183 8.60 -9.60 -7.72
CA ALA A 183 9.64 -9.82 -6.71
C ALA A 183 10.08 -11.30 -6.67
N GLN A 184 9.14 -12.23 -6.81
CA GLN A 184 9.43 -13.67 -6.95
C GLN A 184 10.23 -13.98 -8.23
N ASP A 185 9.84 -13.38 -9.35
CA ASP A 185 10.59 -13.49 -10.60
C ASP A 185 12.02 -12.96 -10.43
N TYR A 186 12.19 -11.82 -9.73
CA TYR A 186 13.49 -11.25 -9.42
C TYR A 186 14.36 -12.22 -8.60
N LEU A 187 13.82 -12.84 -7.54
CA LEU A 187 14.52 -13.86 -6.76
C LEU A 187 14.94 -15.06 -7.61
N THR A 188 14.03 -15.53 -8.47
CA THR A 188 14.28 -16.64 -9.40
C THR A 188 15.44 -16.31 -10.35
N LEU A 189 15.43 -15.12 -10.95
CA LEU A 189 16.51 -14.66 -11.82
C LEU A 189 17.84 -14.48 -11.06
N LYS A 190 17.78 -14.05 -9.80
CA LYS A 190 18.95 -13.87 -8.94
C LYS A 190 19.60 -15.22 -8.64
N GLN A 191 18.81 -16.22 -8.27
CA GLN A 191 19.27 -17.60 -8.03
C GLN A 191 19.91 -18.22 -9.29
N MET A 192 19.43 -17.87 -10.48
CA MET A 192 20.02 -18.28 -11.76
C MET A 192 21.30 -17.50 -12.13
N GLY A 193 21.74 -16.53 -11.32
CA GLY A 193 22.91 -15.68 -11.62
C GLY A 193 22.70 -14.73 -12.80
N ARG A 194 21.44 -14.38 -13.11
CA ARG A 194 21.08 -13.56 -14.28
C ARG A 194 20.89 -12.08 -13.96
N VAL A 195 20.67 -11.72 -12.69
CA VAL A 195 20.38 -10.35 -12.26
C VAL A 195 21.57 -9.40 -12.43
N ASP A 196 22.81 -9.85 -12.17
CA ASP A 196 24.01 -9.01 -12.33
C ASP A 196 24.22 -8.49 -13.77
N LYS A 197 23.61 -9.16 -14.76
CA LYS A 197 23.63 -8.71 -16.15
C LYS A 197 22.53 -7.69 -16.44
N VAL A 198 21.38 -7.80 -15.79
CA VAL A 198 20.23 -6.90 -15.98
C VAL A 198 20.50 -5.53 -15.33
N ASP A 199 21.13 -5.49 -14.14
CA ASP A 199 21.51 -4.22 -13.48
C ASP A 199 22.47 -3.37 -14.34
N ARG A 200 23.24 -4.00 -15.23
CA ARG A 200 24.20 -3.31 -16.12
C ARG A 200 23.60 -2.92 -17.45
N VAL A 201 22.60 -3.65 -17.93
CA VAL A 201 21.85 -3.27 -19.12
C VAL A 201 20.76 -2.35 -18.64
N ARG A 202 21.04 -1.03 -18.60
CA ARG A 202 20.01 0.00 -18.38
C ARG A 202 18.80 -0.35 -19.23
N VAL A 203 17.77 -0.91 -18.61
CA VAL A 203 16.50 -1.14 -19.29
C VAL A 203 16.02 0.25 -19.61
N PRO A 204 15.85 0.61 -20.90
CA PRO A 204 15.31 1.91 -21.22
C PRO A 204 13.99 2.05 -20.46
N PRO A 205 13.72 3.21 -19.83
CA PRO A 205 12.53 3.40 -19.02
C PRO A 205 11.30 2.93 -19.80
N VAL A 206 10.33 2.31 -19.13
CA VAL A 206 9.17 1.65 -19.76
C VAL A 206 8.35 2.57 -20.68
N GLY A 207 8.59 3.89 -20.68
CA GLY A 207 8.07 4.86 -21.67
C GLY A 207 8.95 5.16 -22.90
N ALA A 208 10.11 4.49 -23.07
CA ALA A 208 11.00 4.65 -24.21
C ALA A 208 10.88 3.53 -25.25
N VAL A 209 9.89 2.64 -25.08
CA VAL A 209 9.37 1.90 -26.23
C VAL A 209 8.67 2.95 -27.08
N LYS A 210 9.28 3.31 -28.23
CA LYS A 210 8.58 4.13 -29.23
C LYS A 210 7.17 3.54 -29.38
N PRO A 211 6.09 4.37 -29.39
CA PRO A 211 4.76 3.90 -29.75
C PRO A 211 4.93 2.99 -30.94
N MET A 212 4.56 1.72 -30.78
CA MET A 212 4.73 0.72 -31.81
C MET A 212 4.15 1.33 -33.08
N GLU A 213 5.03 1.65 -34.03
CA GLU A 213 4.66 2.20 -35.33
C GLU A 213 3.52 1.33 -35.82
N GLU A 214 2.37 1.99 -36.04
CA GLU A 214 1.09 1.44 -36.47
C GLU A 214 1.29 0.10 -37.17
N LEU A 215 1.01 -1.01 -36.45
CA LEU A 215 1.06 -2.33 -37.06
C LEU A 215 0.19 -2.25 -38.32
N PRO A 216 0.71 -2.68 -39.49
CA PRO A 216 -0.04 -2.60 -40.74
C PRO A 216 -1.41 -3.23 -40.49
N SER A 217 -2.45 -2.47 -40.84
CA SER A 217 -3.84 -2.90 -40.74
C SER A 217 -3.94 -4.34 -41.22
N ILE A 218 -4.20 -5.24 -40.28
CA ILE A 218 -4.45 -6.64 -40.59
C ILE A 218 -5.72 -6.62 -41.42
N GLU A 219 -5.58 -6.83 -42.74
CA GLU A 219 -6.70 -7.01 -43.64
C GLU A 219 -7.69 -7.99 -43.02
N GLU A 220 -8.96 -7.61 -43.00
CA GLU A 220 -10.07 -8.40 -42.48
C GLU A 220 -9.98 -9.84 -42.97
N THR A 221 -9.61 -10.74 -42.06
CA THR A 221 -9.77 -12.17 -42.28
C THR A 221 -11.25 -12.44 -42.58
N PRO A 222 -11.60 -13.07 -43.71
CA PRO A 222 -12.98 -13.31 -44.08
C PRO A 222 -13.71 -14.13 -43.01
N ALA A 223 -14.94 -13.70 -42.72
CA ALA A 223 -15.83 -14.28 -41.73
C ALA A 223 -15.84 -15.81 -41.77
N VAL A 224 -15.45 -16.42 -40.65
CA VAL A 224 -15.67 -17.85 -40.41
C VAL A 224 -17.19 -18.08 -40.37
N PRO A 225 -17.74 -18.97 -41.22
CA PRO A 225 -19.17 -19.25 -41.23
C PRO A 225 -19.57 -20.00 -39.95
N GLY A 226 -20.42 -19.33 -39.15
CA GLY A 226 -21.36 -19.87 -38.16
C GLY A 226 -21.09 -21.27 -37.60
N GLU A 227 -20.31 -21.33 -36.53
CA GLU A 227 -20.39 -22.44 -35.58
C GLU A 227 -21.64 -22.19 -34.72
N SER A 228 -22.63 -23.07 -34.87
CA SER A 228 -23.89 -22.97 -34.16
C SER A 228 -23.63 -23.28 -32.69
N GLU A 229 -23.74 -22.25 -31.85
CA GLU A 229 -23.65 -22.34 -30.40
C GLU A 229 -24.83 -23.18 -29.90
N GLU A 230 -24.60 -24.49 -29.76
CA GLU A 230 -25.54 -25.43 -29.18
C GLU A 230 -25.62 -25.12 -27.67
N ALA A 231 -26.73 -24.50 -27.27
CA ALA A 231 -26.98 -24.11 -25.89
C ALA A 231 -26.86 -25.34 -24.96
N PRO A 232 -26.13 -25.24 -23.84
CA PRO A 232 -26.00 -26.34 -22.91
C PRO A 232 -27.38 -26.74 -22.38
N GLU A 233 -27.73 -28.00 -22.59
CA GLU A 233 -28.94 -28.64 -22.10
C GLU A 233 -29.01 -28.50 -20.57
N VAL A 234 -29.96 -27.69 -20.11
CA VAL A 234 -30.22 -27.44 -18.69
C VAL A 234 -30.70 -28.74 -18.07
N GLN A 235 -29.81 -29.43 -17.34
CA GLN A 235 -30.20 -30.61 -16.56
C GLN A 235 -31.25 -30.20 -15.51
N PRO A 236 -32.38 -30.92 -15.41
CA PRO A 236 -33.39 -30.64 -14.41
C PRO A 236 -32.83 -30.86 -12.99
N PRO A 237 -33.32 -30.12 -11.99
CA PRO A 237 -32.86 -30.23 -10.61
C PRO A 237 -33.03 -31.67 -10.10
N VAL A 238 -31.94 -32.22 -9.57
CA VAL A 238 -31.93 -33.52 -8.89
C VAL A 238 -32.84 -33.42 -7.67
N PRO A 239 -33.86 -34.30 -7.52
CA PRO A 239 -34.73 -34.28 -6.36
C PRO A 239 -33.93 -34.50 -5.07
N GLU A 240 -34.09 -33.58 -4.12
CA GLU A 240 -33.55 -33.68 -2.77
C GLU A 240 -33.95 -35.02 -2.13
N ARG A 241 -32.95 -35.81 -1.73
CA ARG A 241 -33.20 -37.02 -0.95
C ARG A 241 -33.70 -36.61 0.43
N PRO A 242 -34.82 -37.15 0.92
CA PRO A 242 -35.28 -36.89 2.28
C PRO A 242 -34.20 -37.33 3.28
N ALA A 243 -33.94 -36.45 4.25
CA ALA A 243 -32.99 -36.66 5.33
C ALA A 243 -33.25 -38.02 6.00
N GLN A 244 -32.24 -38.88 6.03
CA GLN A 244 -32.28 -40.10 6.81
C GLN A 244 -32.07 -39.73 8.28
N ASP A 245 -33.07 -39.99 9.11
CA ASP A 245 -33.00 -39.89 10.56
C ASP A 245 -31.85 -40.77 11.09
N VAL A 246 -30.80 -40.12 11.59
CA VAL A 246 -29.73 -40.78 12.32
C VAL A 246 -30.19 -40.97 13.77
N PRO A 247 -30.30 -42.21 14.28
CA PRO A 247 -30.72 -42.44 15.65
C PRO A 247 -29.64 -41.96 16.65
N PRO A 248 -30.04 -41.46 17.83
CA PRO A 248 -29.11 -41.04 18.86
C PRO A 248 -28.35 -42.24 19.46
N ALA A 249 -27.07 -42.02 19.74
CA ALA A 249 -26.17 -42.94 20.44
C ALA A 249 -26.38 -42.94 21.96
#